data_AF-A0AAE1AXK6-F1
#
_entry.id   AF-A0AAE1AXK6-F1
#
_cell.length_a   1.000
_cell.length_b   1.000
_cell.length_c   1.000
_cell.angle_alpha   90.00
_cell.angle_beta   90.00
_cell.angle_gamma   90.00
#
_symmetry.space_group_name_H-M   'P 1'
#
loop_
_entity.id
_entity.type
_entity.pdbx_description
1 polymer ?
#
loop_
_entity_poly.entity_id
_entity_poly.type
_entity_poly.pdbx_seq_one_letter_code
_entity_poly.pdbx_strand_id
1 'polypeptide(L)'
;MSSQDPAHILARKNSKRGVVEQSRTAPNPGGNNTEKMEMAGHTLRKPRNSITRQSLQWNPQGKRSRGRPRTTWRRNLEEEMKASGHSWRDITLMAQDRREWGTVVRGLYPLQDEWL
;
A
#
# COMPACT_ATOMS: atom_id res chain seq x y z
N MET A 1 -43.80 2.83 -39.93
CA MET A 1 -42.54 3.55 -39.63
C MET A 1 -42.41 3.57 -38.12
N SER A 2 -41.65 2.64 -37.54
CA SER A 2 -41.53 2.48 -36.09
C SER A 2 -40.60 3.56 -35.53
N SER A 3 -41.15 4.42 -34.68
CA SER A 3 -40.42 5.51 -34.03
C SER A 3 -39.76 4.98 -32.75
N GLN A 4 -38.43 4.94 -32.73
CA GLN A 4 -37.64 4.66 -31.53
C GLN A 4 -37.01 5.98 -31.07
N ASP A 5 -37.61 6.59 -30.07
CA ASP A 5 -37.08 7.75 -29.37
C ASP A 5 -36.27 7.25 -28.13
N PRO A 6 -34.95 7.49 -28.05
CA PRO A 6 -34.07 6.84 -27.07
C PRO A 6 -34.11 7.43 -25.64
N ALA A 7 -34.96 8.42 -25.34
CA ALA A 7 -34.86 9.18 -24.09
C ALA A 7 -35.44 8.51 -22.82
N HIS A 8 -35.99 7.29 -22.88
CA HIS A 8 -36.57 6.62 -21.70
C HIS A 8 -35.54 5.95 -20.78
N ILE A 9 -34.31 5.70 -21.25
CA ILE A 9 -33.24 5.12 -20.44
C ILE A 9 -32.42 6.26 -19.86
N LEU A 10 -32.75 6.70 -18.64
CA LEU A 10 -31.83 7.19 -17.60
C LEU A 10 -32.60 7.98 -16.53
N ALA A 11 -33.43 7.29 -15.75
CA ALA A 11 -33.90 7.80 -14.47
C ALA A 11 -33.98 6.66 -13.45
N ARG A 12 -32.85 6.30 -12.84
CA ARG A 12 -32.89 5.50 -11.61
C ARG A 12 -31.85 5.95 -10.58
N LYS A 13 -32.25 7.02 -9.86
CA LYS A 13 -32.16 7.18 -8.40
C LYS A 13 -30.79 6.99 -7.76
N ASN A 14 -30.01 8.07 -7.69
CA ASN A 14 -29.04 8.27 -6.61
C ASN A 14 -29.78 8.69 -5.34
N SER A 15 -30.25 7.69 -4.58
CA SER A 15 -30.76 7.86 -3.22
C SER A 15 -30.15 6.78 -2.35
N LYS A 16 -29.10 7.16 -1.60
CA LYS A 16 -28.93 6.82 -0.18
C LYS A 16 -27.78 7.64 0.40
N ARG A 17 -28.16 8.44 1.40
CA ARG A 17 -27.28 9.21 2.28
C ARG A 17 -26.52 8.25 3.20
N GLY A 18 -25.28 8.60 3.49
CA GLY A 18 -24.64 8.55 4.82
C GLY A 18 -24.61 7.22 5.56
N VAL A 19 -23.44 6.57 5.55
CA VAL A 19 -22.78 6.09 6.78
C VAL A 19 -21.29 6.38 6.61
N VAL A 20 -20.76 7.18 7.53
CA VAL A 20 -19.32 7.33 7.77
C VAL A 20 -18.83 5.99 8.30
N GLU A 21 -18.20 5.20 7.44
CA GLU A 21 -17.32 4.12 7.87
C GLU A 21 -16.26 3.96 6.78
N GLN A 22 -15.28 4.88 6.77
CA GLN A 22 -14.02 4.64 6.08
C GLN A 22 -13.37 3.46 6.80
N SER A 23 -13.70 2.31 6.25
CA SER A 23 -13.16 0.98 6.44
C SER A 23 -11.79 1.06 7.11
N ARG A 24 -11.71 0.59 8.36
CA ARG A 24 -10.48 -0.02 8.86
C ARG A 24 -10.12 -1.08 7.81
N THR A 25 -9.18 -0.77 6.92
CA THR A 25 -8.66 -1.76 5.99
C THR A 25 -7.94 -2.78 6.86
N ALA A 26 -8.65 -3.85 7.23
CA ALA A 26 -8.02 -5.04 7.75
C ALA A 26 -6.94 -5.47 6.73
N PRO A 27 -5.76 -5.93 7.17
CA PRO A 27 -4.75 -6.46 6.27
C PRO A 27 -5.42 -7.57 5.45
N ASN A 28 -5.46 -7.41 4.11
CA ASN A 28 -6.01 -8.43 3.24
C ASN A 28 -5.15 -9.70 3.40
N PRO A 29 -5.70 -10.82 3.92
CA PRO A 29 -4.90 -11.98 4.31
C PRO A 29 -4.59 -12.89 3.10
N GLY A 30 -4.30 -12.33 1.93
CA GLY A 30 -4.02 -13.12 0.75
C GLY A 30 -3.33 -12.30 -0.34
N GLY A 31 -1.99 -12.41 -0.40
CA GLY A 31 -1.16 -12.05 -1.55
C GLY A 31 -0.93 -10.55 -1.81
N ASN A 32 0.14 -9.98 -1.24
CA ASN A 32 0.95 -8.84 -1.78
C ASN A 32 1.86 -8.15 -0.75
N ASN A 33 1.71 -8.41 0.56
CA ASN A 33 2.50 -7.71 1.58
C ASN A 33 3.96 -8.18 1.64
N THR A 34 4.22 -9.48 1.43
CA THR A 34 5.57 -10.04 1.33
C THR A 34 6.34 -9.45 0.14
N GLU A 35 5.71 -9.38 -1.03
CA GLU A 35 6.28 -8.77 -2.24
C GLU A 35 6.61 -7.29 -2.02
N LYS A 36 5.69 -6.55 -1.36
CA LYS A 36 5.90 -5.15 -1.00
C LYS A 36 7.14 -4.98 -0.10
N MET A 37 7.34 -5.85 0.89
CA MET A 37 8.53 -5.82 1.73
C MET A 37 9.79 -6.23 0.96
N GLU A 38 9.73 -7.23 0.10
CA GLU A 38 10.87 -7.61 -0.74
C GLU A 38 11.32 -6.47 -1.66
N MET A 39 10.37 -5.76 -2.28
CA MET A 39 10.62 -4.56 -3.08
C MET A 39 11.21 -3.41 -2.25
N ALA A 40 10.74 -3.24 -1.01
CA ALA A 40 11.28 -2.23 -0.11
C ALA A 40 12.74 -2.53 0.27
N GLY A 41 13.04 -3.78 0.63
CA GLY A 41 14.40 -4.23 0.88
C GLY A 41 15.30 -4.04 -0.36
N HIS A 42 14.80 -4.31 -1.57
CA HIS A 42 15.54 -4.05 -2.80
C HIS A 42 15.85 -2.55 -2.98
N THR A 43 14.86 -1.68 -2.72
CA THR A 43 14.99 -0.23 -2.87
C THR A 43 15.94 0.37 -1.83
N LEU A 44 15.88 -0.09 -0.58
CA LEU A 44 16.72 0.40 0.51
C LEU A 44 18.19 -0.01 0.36
N ARG A 45 18.45 -1.16 -0.29
CA ARG A 45 19.81 -1.64 -0.63
C ARG A 45 20.49 -0.87 -1.75
N LYS A 46 19.74 -0.14 -2.58
CA LYS A 46 20.33 0.73 -3.60
C LYS A 46 21.16 1.84 -2.94
N PRO A 47 22.21 2.35 -3.60
CA PRO A 47 23.00 3.45 -3.06
C PRO A 47 22.14 4.70 -2.86
N ARG A 48 22.55 5.60 -1.96
CA ARG A 48 21.76 6.81 -1.59
C ARG A 48 21.52 7.77 -2.76
N ASN A 49 22.38 7.75 -3.77
CA ASN A 49 22.23 8.53 -5.00
C ASN A 49 21.27 7.89 -6.01
N SER A 50 20.73 6.70 -5.73
CA SER A 50 19.77 6.05 -6.60
C SER A 50 18.42 6.78 -6.58
N ILE A 51 17.90 7.10 -7.77
CA ILE A 51 16.61 7.77 -7.96
C ILE A 51 15.48 6.97 -7.28
N THR A 52 15.52 5.64 -7.31
CA THR A 52 14.50 4.78 -6.67
C THR A 52 14.53 4.92 -5.14
N ARG A 53 15.72 4.96 -4.54
CA ARG A 53 15.88 5.18 -3.09
C ARG A 53 15.49 6.59 -2.67
N GLN A 54 15.83 7.60 -3.47
CA GLN A 54 15.41 8.98 -3.22
C GLN A 54 13.90 9.15 -3.35
N SER A 55 13.28 8.52 -4.35
CA SER A 55 11.83 8.54 -4.56
C SER A 55 11.06 7.98 -3.37
N LEU A 56 11.60 6.97 -2.68
CA LEU A 56 11.00 6.42 -1.46
C LEU A 56 10.95 7.45 -0.31
N GLN A 57 11.99 8.29 -0.19
CA GLN A 57 12.08 9.34 0.82
C GLN A 57 11.41 10.66 0.40
N TRP A 58 11.15 10.83 -0.90
CA TRP A 58 10.67 12.07 -1.48
C TRP A 58 9.29 12.45 -0.92
N ASN A 59 9.18 13.67 -0.36
CA ASN A 59 7.91 14.29 -0.02
C ASN A 59 7.47 15.25 -1.14
N PRO A 60 6.51 14.88 -2.01
CA PRO A 60 6.13 15.72 -3.13
C PRO A 60 5.47 16.99 -2.62
N GLN A 61 6.09 18.12 -2.93
CA GLN A 61 5.55 19.45 -2.61
C GLN A 61 4.37 19.76 -3.52
N GLY A 62 3.33 20.40 -2.96
CA GLY A 62 2.17 20.84 -3.70
C GLY A 62 0.86 20.10 -3.36
N LYS A 63 -0.22 20.58 -3.97
CA LYS A 63 -1.58 20.09 -3.74
C LYS A 63 -1.79 18.76 -4.44
N ARG A 64 -2.24 17.75 -3.69
CA ARG A 64 -2.59 16.44 -4.26
C ARG A 64 -3.92 16.53 -5.01
N SER A 65 -4.01 15.88 -6.17
CA SER A 65 -5.27 15.73 -6.92
C SER A 65 -6.29 14.94 -6.10
N ARG A 66 -7.57 15.31 -6.22
CA ARG A 66 -8.68 14.55 -5.63
C ARG A 66 -8.71 13.16 -6.27
N GLY A 67 -8.87 12.11 -5.46
CA GLY A 67 -8.88 10.72 -5.89
C GLY A 67 -7.56 9.94 -5.70
N ARG A 68 -6.44 10.62 -5.41
CA ARG A 68 -5.18 9.91 -5.10
C ARG A 68 -5.18 9.40 -3.65
N PRO A 69 -4.72 8.16 -3.38
CA PRO A 69 -4.61 7.63 -2.02
C PRO A 69 -3.82 8.56 -1.09
N ARG A 70 -4.32 8.71 0.15
CA ARG A 70 -3.74 9.61 1.16
C ARG A 70 -2.41 9.07 1.71
N THR A 71 -2.28 7.76 1.77
CA THR A 71 -1.10 7.06 2.25
C THR A 71 -0.07 6.91 1.11
N THR A 72 1.20 7.11 1.44
CA THR A 72 2.30 6.84 0.53
C THR A 72 2.87 5.46 0.81
N TRP A 73 3.56 4.87 -0.17
CA TRP A 73 4.20 3.57 0.00
C TRP A 73 5.12 3.52 1.24
N ARG A 74 5.91 4.59 1.46
CA ARG A 74 6.72 4.77 2.67
C ARG A 74 5.92 4.72 3.97
N ARG A 75 4.80 5.44 4.06
CA ARG A 75 3.98 5.48 5.28
C ARG A 75 3.34 4.14 5.57
N ASN A 76 2.84 3.48 4.54
CA ASN A 76 2.23 2.16 4.70
C ASN A 76 3.28 1.13 5.18
N LEU A 77 4.49 1.17 4.60
CA LEU A 77 5.60 0.32 5.06
C LEU A 77 6.02 0.62 6.50
N GLU A 78 6.11 1.91 6.86
CA GLU A 78 6.46 2.33 8.21
C GLU A 78 5.38 1.92 9.22
N GLU A 79 4.10 2.00 8.87
CA GLU A 79 2.99 1.54 9.70
C GLU A 79 3.03 0.02 9.95
N GLU A 80 3.26 -0.77 8.90
CA GLU A 80 3.39 -2.24 9.03
C GLU A 80 4.58 -2.63 9.91
N MET A 81 5.74 -2.01 9.70
CA MET A 81 6.94 -2.31 10.49
C MET A 81 6.87 -1.78 11.92
N LYS A 82 6.18 -0.65 12.12
CA LYS A 82 5.90 -0.10 13.45
C LYS A 82 4.97 -1.02 14.25
N ALA A 83 4.05 -1.74 13.60
CA ALA A 83 3.22 -2.75 14.26
C ALA A 83 4.08 -3.87 14.88
N SER A 84 5.29 -4.09 14.36
CA SER A 84 6.27 -5.04 14.90
C SER A 84 7.41 -4.39 15.68
N GLY A 85 7.27 -3.13 16.05
CA GLY A 85 8.20 -2.43 16.92
C GLY A 85 9.45 -1.86 16.24
N HIS A 86 9.51 -1.86 14.90
CA HIS A 86 10.66 -1.33 14.17
C HIS A 86 10.45 0.13 13.73
N SER A 87 11.46 0.96 13.94
CA SER A 87 11.49 2.33 13.41
C SER A 87 11.98 2.36 11.96
N TRP A 88 11.73 3.46 11.24
CA TRP A 88 12.29 3.67 9.89
C TRP A 88 13.82 3.50 9.81
N ARG A 89 14.52 3.88 10.88
CA ARG A 89 15.97 3.72 10.97
C ARG A 89 16.36 2.25 11.02
N ASP A 90 15.67 1.46 11.83
CA ASP A 90 15.93 0.03 11.98
C ASP A 90 15.65 -0.70 10.66
N ILE A 91 14.52 -0.40 10.01
CA ILE A 91 14.19 -0.91 8.68
C ILE A 91 15.31 -0.63 7.68
N THR A 92 15.84 0.60 7.66
CA THR A 92 16.89 1.00 6.73
C THR A 92 18.21 0.27 7.00
N LEU A 93 18.50 -0.07 8.26
CA LEU A 93 19.70 -0.80 8.66
C LEU A 93 19.54 -2.31 8.35
N MET A 94 18.46 -2.92 8.82
CA MET A 94 18.15 -4.35 8.62
C MET A 94 18.03 -4.69 7.14
N ALA A 95 17.46 -3.78 6.31
CA ALA A 95 17.35 -4.01 4.88
C ALA A 95 18.69 -4.18 4.17
N GLN A 96 19.80 -3.71 4.76
CA GLN A 96 21.14 -3.87 4.18
C GLN A 96 21.62 -5.31 4.26
N ASP A 97 21.30 -6.02 5.34
CA ASP A 97 21.55 -7.45 5.43
C ASP A 97 20.36 -8.21 4.82
N ARG A 98 20.60 -8.87 3.68
CA ARG A 98 19.56 -9.63 2.98
C ARG A 98 18.98 -10.77 3.81
N ARG A 99 19.78 -11.40 4.68
CA ARG A 99 19.35 -12.53 5.52
C ARG A 99 18.49 -12.02 6.67
N GLU A 100 18.96 -10.99 7.36
CA GLU A 100 18.20 -10.34 8.44
C GLU A 100 16.86 -9.80 7.92
N TRP A 101 16.88 -9.13 6.76
CA TRP A 101 15.66 -8.69 6.09
C TRP A 101 14.69 -9.85 5.79
N GLY A 102 15.20 -10.96 5.26
CA GLY A 102 14.39 -12.14 4.97
C GLY A 102 13.71 -12.73 6.21
N THR A 103 14.42 -12.77 7.34
CA THR A 103 13.88 -13.23 8.63
C THR A 103 12.76 -12.31 9.12
N VAL A 104 12.97 -10.99 9.07
CA VAL A 104 11.95 -10.01 9.47
C VAL A 104 10.71 -10.14 8.59
N VAL A 105 10.85 -10.19 7.26
CA VAL A 105 9.71 -10.29 6.34
C VAL A 105 8.91 -11.57 6.55
N ARG A 106 9.60 -12.70 6.77
CA ARG A 106 8.93 -13.99 7.09
C ARG A 106 8.27 -13.99 8.46
N GLY A 107 8.80 -13.25 9.42
CA GLY A 107 8.18 -13.08 10.74
C GLY A 107 6.95 -12.16 10.72
N LEU A 108 6.95 -11.15 9.84
CA LEU A 108 5.81 -10.23 9.64
C LEU A 108 4.65 -10.88 8.89
N TYR A 109 4.99 -11.70 7.90
CA TYR A 109 4.05 -12.41 7.05
C TYR A 109 4.48 -13.88 7.02
N PRO A 110 4.14 -14.66 8.07
CA PRO A 110 4.26 -16.10 7.98
C PRO A 110 3.51 -16.54 6.73
N LEU A 111 4.18 -17.32 5.87
CA LEU A 111 3.55 -17.96 4.72
C LEU A 111 2.23 -18.55 5.22
N GLN A 112 1.11 -18.05 4.70
CA GLN A 112 -0.21 -18.56 5.03
C GLN A 112 -0.36 -19.93 4.36
N ASP A 113 0.30 -20.94 4.91
CA ASP A 113 0.04 -22.35 4.65
C ASP A 113 -1.13 -22.81 5.54
N GLU A 114 -2.31 -22.21 5.37
CA GLU A 114 -3.57 -22.76 5.89
C GLU A 114 -4.71 -22.42 4.91
N TRP A 115 -4.68 -23.09 3.76
CA TRP A 115 -5.88 -23.43 3.01
C TRP A 115 -5.86 -24.94 2.77
N LEU A 116 -6.20 -25.70 3.82
CA LEU A 116 -6.80 -27.04 3.71
C LEU A 116 -8.27 -26.92 4.05
#